data_AF-A0AAW8KLA5-F1
#
_entry.id   AF-A0AAW8KLA5-F1
#
_cell.length_a   1.000
_cell.length_b   1.000
_cell.length_c   1.000
_cell.angle_alpha   90.00
_cell.angle_beta   90.00
_cell.angle_gamma   90.00
#
_symmetry.space_group_name_H-M   'P 1'
#
loop_
_entity.id
_entity.type
_entity.pdbx_description
1 polymer ?
#
loop_
_entity_poly.entity_id
_entity_poly.type
_entity_poly.pdbx_seq_one_letter_code
_entity_poly.pdbx_strand_id
1 'polypeptide(L)'
;KAGQVQLDSSFSLNVNFASDGSRCLGKLQQTLRDKEFAGGRFTMTVELVGIFNCTGATTDEVKRQVHGEVYDQLFPYMQSQCASLAS
;
A
#
# COMPACT_ATOMS: atom_id res chain seq x y z
N LYS A 1 -4.88 -12.10 31.15
CA LYS A 1 -5.06 -10.95 30.24
C LYS A 1 -4.17 -11.20 29.04
N ALA A 2 -4.75 -11.57 27.89
CA ALA A 2 -3.97 -11.73 26.66
C ALA A 2 -3.35 -10.37 26.32
N GLY A 3 -2.01 -10.30 26.29
CA GLY A 3 -1.28 -9.10 25.94
C GLY A 3 -1.66 -8.65 24.54
N GLN A 4 -1.83 -7.34 24.33
CA GLN A 4 -2.01 -6.80 23.00
C GLN A 4 -0.81 -7.20 22.15
N VAL A 5 -1.03 -8.01 21.12
CA VAL A 5 -0.02 -8.33 20.12
C VAL A 5 0.47 -7.01 19.52
N GLN A 6 1.73 -6.65 19.79
CA GLN A 6 2.34 -5.46 19.20
C GLN A 6 2.80 -5.81 17.79
N LEU A 7 2.04 -5.35 16.78
CA LEU A 7 2.40 -5.49 15.38
C LEU A 7 3.28 -4.31 14.94
N ASP A 8 4.42 -4.60 14.32
CA ASP A 8 5.12 -3.67 13.46
C ASP A 8 4.42 -3.61 12.11
N SER A 9 4.15 -2.41 11.63
CA SER A 9 3.55 -2.18 10.31
C SER A 9 4.49 -1.32 9.49
N SER A 10 4.92 -1.83 8.34
CA SER A 10 5.62 -1.06 7.32
C SER A 10 4.77 -0.99 6.05
N PHE A 11 4.82 0.16 5.37
CA PHE A 11 4.12 0.36 4.11
C PHE A 11 5.05 0.97 3.07
N SER A 12 4.82 0.62 1.81
CA SER A 12 5.52 1.21 0.67
C SER A 12 4.55 1.36 -0.49
N LEU A 13 4.51 2.55 -1.09
CA LEU A 13 3.77 2.81 -2.32
C LEU A 13 4.78 3.05 -3.44
N ASN A 14 4.55 2.41 -4.58
CA ASN A 14 5.21 2.73 -5.84
C ASN A 14 4.16 3.06 -6.90
N VAL A 15 4.37 4.13 -7.67
CA VAL A 15 3.48 4.53 -8.76
C VAL A 15 4.30 4.63 -10.05
N ASN A 16 3.99 3.74 -10.98
CA ASN A 16 4.63 3.66 -12.28
C ASN A 16 3.74 4.32 -13.32
N PHE A 17 4.21 5.41 -13.91
CA PHE A 17 3.49 6.11 -14.98
C PHE A 17 3.82 5.50 -16.34
N ALA A 18 2.81 5.38 -17.20
CA ALA A 18 3.02 5.07 -18.61
C ALA A 18 3.78 6.21 -19.29
N SER A 19 4.54 5.89 -20.34
CA SER A 19 5.38 6.87 -21.05
C SER A 19 4.60 8.00 -21.70
N ASP A 20 3.33 7.75 -22.04
CA ASP A 20 2.39 8.72 -22.61
C ASP A 20 1.61 9.51 -21.53
N GLY A 21 1.82 9.21 -20.24
CA GLY A 21 1.11 9.84 -19.13
C GLY A 21 -0.39 9.55 -19.09
N SER A 22 -0.87 8.58 -19.89
CA SER A 22 -2.30 8.24 -20.01
C SER A 22 -2.79 7.31 -18.90
N ARG A 23 -1.87 6.62 -18.22
CA ARG A 23 -2.17 5.66 -17.17
C ARG A 23 -1.06 5.60 -16.13
N CYS A 24 -1.41 5.14 -14.93
CA CYS A 24 -0.44 4.75 -13.93
C CYS A 24 -0.83 3.43 -13.25
N LEU A 25 0.19 2.71 -12.77
CA LEU A 25 0.05 1.52 -11.96
C LEU A 25 0.51 1.86 -10.55
N GLY A 26 -0.43 1.85 -9.61
CA GLY A 26 -0.17 2.04 -8.18
C GLY A 26 -0.03 0.69 -7.50
N LYS A 27 1.10 0.46 -6.83
CA LYS A 27 1.38 -0.75 -6.05
C LYS A 27 1.62 -0.35 -4.60
N LEU A 28 0.62 -0.60 -3.76
CA LEU A 28 0.68 -0.41 -2.32
C LEU A 28 0.99 -1.75 -1.66
N GLN A 29 2.07 -1.81 -0.90
CA GLN A 29 2.44 -2.99 -0.12
C GLN A 29 2.40 -2.63 1.37
N GLN A 30 1.78 -3.48 2.17
CA GLN A 30 1.81 -3.39 3.63
C GLN A 30 2.35 -4.71 4.20
N THR A 31 3.30 -4.62 5.12
CA THR A 31 3.81 -5.76 5.87
C THR A 31 3.54 -5.59 7.34
N LEU A 32 2.87 -6.58 7.92
CA LEU A 32 2.56 -6.71 9.34
C LEU A 32 3.43 -7.82 9.94
N ARG A 33 4.15 -7.50 11.01
CA ARG A 33 5.03 -8.43 11.71
C ARG A 33 4.82 -8.36 13.21
N ASP A 34 4.76 -9.50 13.88
CA ASP A 34 4.73 -9.56 15.34
C ASP A 34 6.09 -9.14 15.95
N LYS A 35 6.07 -8.16 16.87
CA LYS A 35 7.26 -7.66 17.58
C LYS A 35 7.70 -8.52 18.75
N GLU A 36 6.80 -9.30 19.36
CA GLU A 36 7.06 -9.86 20.70
C GLU A 36 7.90 -11.15 20.70
N PHE A 37 8.21 -11.74 19.54
CA PHE A 37 9.02 -12.96 19.48
C PHE A 37 10.20 -12.84 18.52
N ALA A 38 11.42 -13.03 19.04
CA ALA A 38 12.60 -13.37 18.25
C ALA A 38 12.36 -14.74 17.59
N GLY A 39 11.71 -14.73 16.43
CA GLY A 39 11.18 -15.91 15.75
C GLY A 39 9.81 -15.72 15.08
N GLY A 40 9.16 -14.55 15.26
CA GLY A 40 8.00 -14.06 14.50
C GLY A 40 6.94 -15.12 14.18
N ARG A 41 5.96 -15.33 15.08
CA ARG A 41 4.89 -16.32 14.82
C ARG A 41 4.08 -16.00 13.56
N PHE A 42 4.06 -14.75 13.13
CA PHE A 42 3.29 -14.30 11.99
C PHE A 42 3.98 -13.13 11.27
N THR A 43 4.12 -13.27 9.95
CA THR A 43 4.42 -12.17 9.03
C THR A 43 3.40 -12.23 7.91
N MET A 44 2.70 -11.13 7.67
CA MET A 44 1.78 -11.00 6.55
C MET A 44 2.21 -9.83 5.69
N THR A 45 2.30 -10.09 4.39
CA THR A 45 2.51 -9.05 3.38
C THR A 45 1.33 -9.05 2.44
N VAL A 46 0.66 -7.91 2.36
CA VAL A 46 -0.44 -7.67 1.42
C VAL A 46 0.08 -6.72 0.35
N GLU A 47 -0.14 -7.09 -0.92
CA GLU A 47 0.20 -6.28 -2.07
C GLU A 47 -1.09 -5.98 -2.84
N LEU A 48 -1.38 -4.70 -3.01
CA LEU A 48 -2.57 -4.22 -3.68
C LEU A 48 -2.15 -3.39 -4.89
N VAL A 49 -2.64 -3.81 -6.07
CA VAL A 49 -2.31 -3.21 -7.36
C VAL A 49 -3.56 -2.55 -7.94
N GLY A 50 -3.46 -1.25 -8.22
CA GLY A 50 -4.48 -0.48 -8.92
C GLY A 50 -3.97 0.01 -10.28
N ILE A 51 -4.82 -0.07 -11.29
CA ILE A 51 -4.57 0.51 -12.62
C ILE A 51 -5.49 1.72 -12.76
N PHE A 52 -4.91 2.87 -13.01
CA PHE A 52 -5.64 4.13 -13.11
C PHE A 52 -5.43 4.76 -14.47
N ASN A 53 -6.49 5.34 -15.01
CA ASN A 53 -6.38 6.24 -16.16
C ASN A 53 -6.00 7.63 -15.66
N CYS A 54 -4.99 8.22 -16.28
CA CYS A 54 -4.49 9.56 -15.97
C CYS A 54 -4.65 10.45 -17.19
N THR A 55 -4.97 11.72 -16.98
CA THR A 55 -4.99 12.71 -18.05
C THR A 55 -3.78 13.62 -17.92
N GLY A 56 -2.70 13.31 -18.67
CA GLY A 56 -1.57 14.22 -18.81
C GLY A 56 -0.60 14.24 -17.61
N ALA A 57 -0.32 13.09 -16.99
CA ALA A 57 0.68 12.97 -15.93
C ALA A 57 2.13 13.05 -16.47
N THR A 58 2.47 14.15 -17.14
CA THR A 58 3.73 14.34 -17.86
C THR A 58 4.76 15.12 -17.05
N THR A 59 4.33 15.99 -16.14
CA THR A 59 5.20 16.78 -15.26
C THR A 59 5.36 16.12 -13.89
N ASP A 60 6.48 16.39 -13.21
CA ASP A 60 6.75 15.81 -11.89
C ASP A 60 5.78 16.32 -10.81
N GLU A 61 5.28 17.55 -10.95
CA GLU A 61 4.26 18.11 -10.07
C GLU A 61 2.94 17.32 -10.16
N VAL A 62 2.47 17.06 -11.39
CA VAL A 62 1.25 16.27 -11.60
C VAL A 62 1.45 14.83 -11.17
N LYS A 63 2.60 14.22 -11.45
CA LYS A 63 2.92 12.86 -10.98
C LYS A 63 2.90 12.78 -9.46
N ARG A 64 3.42 13.79 -8.75
CA ARG A 64 3.37 13.86 -7.28
C ARG A 64 1.94 13.96 -6.76
N GLN A 65 1.10 14.75 -7.42
CA GLN A 65 -0.32 14.83 -7.08
C GLN A 65 -1.01 13.48 -7.28
N VAL A 66 -0.88 12.89 -8.48
CA VAL A 66 -1.46 11.57 -8.80
C VAL A 66 -0.95 10.50 -7.84
N HIS A 67 0.32 10.56 -7.42
CA HIS A 67 0.85 9.64 -6.42
C HIS A 67 0.11 9.71 -5.08
N GLY A 68 -0.24 10.91 -4.62
CA GLY A 68 -1.08 11.10 -3.43
C GLY A 68 -2.49 10.54 -3.63
N GLU A 69 -3.12 10.86 -4.75
CA GLU A 69 -4.48 10.38 -5.06
C GLU A 69 -4.55 8.84 -5.16
N VAL A 70 -3.53 8.22 -5.76
CA VAL A 70 -3.41 6.75 -5.82
C VAL A 70 -3.29 6.15 -4.42
N TYR A 71 -2.51 6.77 -3.52
CA TYR A 71 -2.43 6.32 -2.13
C TYR A 71 -3.81 6.38 -1.45
N ASP A 72 -4.48 7.53 -1.54
CA ASP A 72 -5.77 7.77 -0.88
C ASP A 72 -6.85 6.80 -1.37
N GLN A 73 -6.80 6.40 -2.65
CA GLN A 73 -7.70 5.40 -3.19
C GLN A 73 -7.35 3.97 -2.78
N LEU A 74 -6.07 3.58 -2.72
CA LEU A 74 -5.66 2.20 -2.41
C LEU A 74 -5.67 1.90 -0.91
N PHE A 75 -5.40 2.90 -0.06
CA PHE A 75 -5.22 2.71 1.38
C PHE A 75 -6.45 2.13 2.10
N PRO A 76 -7.70 2.58 1.84
CA PRO A 76 -8.89 2.00 2.47
C PRO A 76 -9.06 0.50 2.16
N TYR A 77 -8.78 0.09 0.92
CA TYR A 77 -8.83 -1.32 0.53
C TYR A 77 -7.74 -2.12 1.23
N MET A 78 -6.53 -1.58 1.32
CA MET A 78 -5.43 -2.21 2.04
C MET A 78 -5.79 -2.44 3.52
N GLN A 79 -6.35 -1.43 4.20
CA GLN A 79 -6.80 -1.56 5.59
C GLN A 79 -7.86 -2.66 5.74
N SER A 80 -8.85 -2.69 4.84
CA SER A 80 -9.90 -3.71 4.86
C SER A 80 -9.34 -5.13 4.63
N GLN A 81 -8.39 -5.30 3.71
CA GLN A 81 -7.76 -6.60 3.44
C GLN A 81 -6.90 -7.06 4.61
N CYS A 82 -6.06 -6.18 5.17
CA CYS A 82 -5.25 -6.47 6.35
C CYS A 82 -6.13 -6.86 7.54
N ALA A 83 -7.24 -6.15 7.79
CA ALA A 83 -8.17 -6.47 8.86
C ALA A 83 -8.84 -7.84 8.67
N SER A 84 -9.26 -8.16 7.44
CA SER A 84 -9.91 -9.45 7.12
C SER A 84 -8.96 -10.63 7.21
N LEU A 85 -7.66 -10.44 7.00
CA LEU A 85 -6.67 -11.51 7.07
C LEU A 85 -6.07 -11.69 8.47
N ALA A 86 -6.16 -10.67 9.31
CA ALA A 86 -5.71 -10.70 10.70
C ALA A 86 -6.80 -11.16 11.69
N SER A 87 -8.05 -11.32 11.23
CA SER A 87 -9.19 -11.84 12.02
C SER A 87 -9.24 -13.35 12.03
#